data_AF-A0A200I0Q1-F1
#
_entry.id   AF-A0A200I0Q1-F1
#
_cell.length_a   1.000
_cell.length_b   1.000
_cell.length_c   1.000
_cell.angle_alpha   90.00
_cell.angle_beta   90.00
_cell.angle_gamma   90.00
#
_symmetry.space_group_name_H-M   'P 1'
#
loop_
_entity.id
_entity.type
_entity.pdbx_description
1 polymer ?
#
loop_
_entity_poly.entity_id
_entity_poly.type
_entity_poly.pdbx_seq_one_letter_code
_entity_poly.pdbx_strand_id
1 'polypeptide(L)' 'MNELKKYKVIKLVSEDRKSKKRATVELNLTIRHINRLLNAYHKEEKKHLAIEIEINR' A
#
# COMPACT_ATOMS: atom_id res chain seq x y z
N MET A 1 16.10 -2.00 -4.53
CA MET A 1 14.93 -1.12 -4.74
C MET A 1 14.64 -0.41 -3.42
N ASN A 2 14.50 0.91 -3.40
CA ASN A 2 14.31 1.63 -2.14
C ASN A 2 12.92 1.34 -1.54
N GLU A 3 12.86 0.78 -0.33
CA GLU A 3 11.61 0.45 0.38
C GLU A 3 10.73 1.67 0.62
N LEU A 4 11.31 2.84 0.86
CA LEU A 4 10.57 4.10 0.97
C LEU A 4 9.83 4.43 -0.33
N LYS A 5 10.45 4.19 -1.49
CA LYS A 5 9.81 4.45 -2.79
C LYS A 5 8.63 3.51 -3.00
N LYS A 6 8.79 2.23 -2.64
CA LYS A 6 7.73 1.22 -2.71
C LYS A 6 6.52 1.63 -1.86
N TYR A 7 6.75 2.00 -0.60
CA TYR A 7 5.69 2.44 0.30
C TYR A 7 4.96 3.69 -0.25
N LYS A 8 5.69 4.73 -0.65
CA LYS A 8 5.11 5.97 -1.20
C LYS A 8 4.23 5.70 -2.42
N VAL A 9 4.68 4.85 -3.33
CA VAL A 9 3.92 4.52 -4.54
C VAL A 9 2.66 3.73 -4.21
N ILE A 10 2.74 2.75 -3.31
CA ILE A 10 1.56 1.96 -2.91
C ILE A 10 0.55 2.81 -2.13
N LYS A 11 1.02 3.71 -1.26
CA LYS A 11 0.16 4.68 -0.57
C LYS A 11 -0.62 5.56 -1.56
N LEU A 12 0.05 6.11 -2.58
CA LEU A 12 -0.62 6.91 -3.62
C LEU A 12 -1.64 6.10 -4.45
N VAL A 13 -1.39 4.80 -4.64
CA VAL A 13 -2.35 3.90 -5.31
C VAL A 13 -3.54 3.60 -4.41
N SER A 14 -3.35 3.48 -3.09
CA SER A 14 -4.44 3.30 -2.12
C SER A 14 -5.32 4.54 -1.98
N GLU A 15 -4.75 5.74 -2.15
CA GLU A 15 -5.47 7.03 -2.14
C GLU A 15 -6.15 7.35 -3.49
N ASP A 16 -6.17 6.41 -4.46
CA ASP A 16 -6.64 6.59 -5.84
C ASP A 16 -5.98 7.76 -6.62
N ARG A 17 -4.88 8.32 -6.09
CA ARG A 17 -4.09 9.39 -6.74
C ARG A 17 -3.17 8.87 -7.84
N LYS A 18 -2.95 7.55 -7.89
CA LYS A 18 -2.08 6.92 -8.89
C LYS A 18 -2.69 5.60 -9.37
N SER A 19 -2.66 5.38 -10.70
CA SER A 19 -3.16 4.12 -11.28
C SER A 19 -2.18 2.96 -11.07
N LYS A 20 -2.73 1.74 -10.92
CA LYS A 20 -1.95 0.50 -10.80
C LYS A 20 -1.00 0.29 -11.97
N LYS A 21 -1.41 0.67 -13.19
CA LYS A 21 -0.59 0.58 -14.41
C LYS A 21 0.63 1.51 -14.38
N ARG A 22 0.52 2.70 -13.78
CA ARG A 22 1.68 3.58 -13.59
C ARG A 22 2.62 3.04 -12.51
N ALA A 23 2.06 2.50 -11.43
CA ALA A 23 2.84 1.88 -10.36
C ALA A 23 3.66 0.67 -10.84
N THR A 24 3.13 -0.13 -11.77
CA THR A 24 3.89 -1.26 -12.36
C THR A 24 5.12 -0.80 -13.12
N VAL A 25 5.02 0.29 -13.89
CA VAL A 25 6.16 0.85 -14.64
C VAL A 25 7.18 1.47 -13.68
N GLU A 26 6.73 2.25 -12.70
CA GLU A 26 7.62 2.97 -11.78
C GLU A 26 8.39 2.05 -10.83
N LEU A 27 7.75 0.96 -10.39
CA LEU A 27 8.35 -0.03 -9.50
C LEU A 27 8.97 -1.20 -10.26
N ASN A 28 8.82 -1.26 -11.59
CA ASN A 28 9.19 -2.41 -12.42
C ASN A 28 8.64 -3.74 -11.85
N LEU A 29 7.37 -3.74 -11.47
CA LEU A 29 6.67 -4.87 -10.87
C LEU A 29 5.44 -5.24 -11.68
N THR A 30 5.02 -6.50 -11.60
CA THR A 30 3.77 -6.93 -12.23
C THR A 30 2.55 -6.39 -11.49
N ILE A 31 1.41 -6.32 -12.17
CA ILE A 31 0.12 -5.93 -11.55
C ILE A 31 -0.19 -6.82 -10.33
N ARG A 32 0.15 -8.12 -10.41
CA ARG A 32 -0.03 -9.06 -9.30
C ARG A 32 0.78 -8.65 -8.07
N HIS A 33 2.03 -8.23 -8.25
CA HIS A 33 2.86 -7.74 -7.15
C HIS A 33 2.28 -6.45 -6.56
N ILE A 34 1.83 -5.51 -7.39
CA ILE A 34 1.16 -4.30 -6.90
C ILE A 34 -0.07 -4.64 -6.06
N ASN A 35 -0.94 -5.55 -6.52
CA ASN A 35 -2.12 -5.97 -5.76
C ASN A 35 -1.75 -6.66 -4.44
N ARG A 36 -0.70 -7.48 -4.40
CA ARG A 36 -0.20 -8.09 -3.15
C ARG A 36 0.26 -7.02 -2.16
N LEU A 37 0.96 -6.00 -2.65
CA LEU A 37 1.44 -4.90 -1.81
C LEU A 37 0.31 -4.01 -1.30
N LEU A 38 -0.68 -3.72 -2.15
CA LEU A 38 -1.87 -2.99 -1.75
C LEU A 38 -2.64 -3.74 -0.64
N ASN A 39 -2.81 -5.06 -0.80
CA ASN A 39 -3.46 -5.88 0.21
C ASN A 39 -2.67 -5.93 1.53
N ALA A 40 -1.34 -5.96 1.47
CA ALA A 40 -0.50 -5.90 2.68
C ALA A 40 -0.66 -4.54 3.38
N TYR A 41 -0.63 -3.45 2.63
CA TYR A 41 -0.83 -2.08 3.12
C TYR A 41 -2.18 -1.93 3.83
N HIS A 42 -3.29 -2.38 3.22
CA HIS A 42 -4.61 -2.33 3.85
C HIS A 42 -4.73 -3.20 5.10
N LYS A 43 -4.01 -4.32 5.17
CA LYS A 43 -3.98 -5.16 6.38
C LYS A 43 -3.26 -4.47 7.53
N GLU A 44 -2.16 -3.77 7.24
CA GLU A 44 -1.42 -2.98 8.23
C GLU A 44 -2.25 -1.81 8.75
N GLU A 45 -2.93 -1.06 7.86
CA GLU A 45 -3.83 0.03 8.25
C GLU A 45 -4.98 -0.47 9.15
N LYS A 46 -5.62 -1.58 8.78
CA LYS A 46 -6.69 -2.18 9.60
C LYS A 46 -6.19 -2.65 10.96
N LYS A 47 -4.98 -3.21 11.04
CA LYS A 47 -4.37 -3.58 12.32
C LYS A 47 -4.11 -2.37 13.19
N HIS A 48 -3.58 -1.29 12.61
CA HIS A 48 -3.32 -0.05 13.34
C HIS A 48 -4.62 0.54 13.90
N LEU A 49 -5.67 0.59 13.07
CA LEU A 49 -7.00 1.06 13.49
C LEU A 49 -7.60 0.17 14.58
N ALA A 50 -7.46 -1.15 14.48
CA ALA A 50 -7.98 -2.08 15.49
C ALA A 50 -7.28 -1.90 16.85
N ILE A 51 -5.96 -1.74 16.86
CA ILE A 51 -5.18 -1.47 18.09
C ILE A 51 -5.60 -0.14 18.71
N GLU A 52 -5.77 0.91 17.90
CA GLU A 52 -6.18 2.23 18.38
C GLU A 52 -7.59 2.21 18.99
N ILE A 53 -8.53 1.45 18.41
CA ILE A 53 -9.85 1.24 19.00
C ILE A 53 -9.75 0.48 20.34
N GLU A 54 -8.88 -0.52 20.44
CA GLU A 54 -8.72 -1.34 21.64
C GLU A 54 -8.03 -0.59 22.79
N ILE A 55 -7.09 0.30 22.50
CA ILE A 55 -6.46 1.16 23.52
C ILE A 55 -7.44 2.21 24.07
N ASN A 56 -8.35 2.72 23.24
CA ASN A 56 -9.31 3.76 23.61
C ASN A 56 -10.60 3.22 24.23
N ARG A 57 -10.69 1.91 24.49
CA ARG A 57 -11.86 1.22 25.04
C ARG A 57 -11.66 0.86 26.50
#